data_AF-A0A5M8PX19-F1
#
_entry.id   AF-A0A5M8PX19-F1
#
_cell.length_a   1.000
_cell.length_b   1.000
_cell.length_c   1.000
_cell.angle_alpha   90.00
_cell.angle_beta   90.00
_cell.angle_gamma   90.00
#
_symmetry.space_group_name_H-M   'P 1'
#
loop_
_entity.id
_entity.type
_entity.pdbx_description
1 polymer ?
#
loop_
_entity_poly.entity_id
_entity_poly.type
_entity_poly.pdbx_seq_one_letter_code
_entity_poly.pdbx_strand_id
1 'polypeptide(L)'
;MAAGGLSTDEGLEQVRWLVECGMVDFIEISGGNAENSTSKLHHSFGAKTLDKAPKMSESTRTREAYFTKFAERIQGLNPGVPIQLSGGTVVRCTQSLGFRSRVGMADAIQSGACQLIGLGRTAVLDPDIPKSILLNPSVSDDVAFAPSHIVKGRWFARLIPVKVTGSGLTIQFFYHNMRRLRNGLKSDRDVSIPSIVFHGIVETFQRGLL
;
A
#
# COMPACT_ATOMS: atom_id res chain seq x y z
N MET A 1 -12.49 3.99 -15.76
CA MET A 1 -13.22 4.22 -14.49
C MET A 1 -14.47 3.36 -14.54
N ALA A 2 -14.90 2.75 -13.44
CA ALA A 2 -16.18 2.02 -13.45
C ALA A 2 -17.31 3.04 -13.71
N ALA A 3 -18.32 2.67 -14.49
CA ALA A 3 -19.49 3.53 -14.69
C ALA A 3 -20.16 3.76 -13.33
N GLY A 4 -20.26 5.02 -12.89
CA GLY A 4 -20.91 5.42 -11.63
C GLY A 4 -20.00 5.86 -10.47
N GLY A 5 -18.66 5.93 -10.66
CA GLY A 5 -17.76 6.50 -9.64
C GLY A 5 -17.69 8.03 -9.67
N LEU A 6 -17.28 8.64 -8.55
CA LEU A 6 -16.99 10.08 -8.47
C LEU A 6 -15.99 10.50 -9.55
N SER A 7 -16.30 11.59 -10.24
CA SER A 7 -15.39 12.27 -11.13
C SER A 7 -14.27 12.97 -10.34
N THR A 8 -13.18 13.29 -11.02
CA THR A 8 -12.06 14.04 -10.42
C THR A 8 -12.52 15.41 -9.90
N ASP A 9 -13.42 16.08 -10.62
CA ASP A 9 -13.85 17.44 -10.25
C ASP A 9 -14.82 17.40 -9.05
N GLU A 10 -15.71 16.40 -8.96
CA GLU A 10 -16.52 16.17 -7.75
C GLU A 10 -15.63 15.84 -6.53
N GLY A 11 -14.55 15.09 -6.72
CA GLY A 11 -13.56 14.83 -5.66
C GLY A 11 -12.85 16.11 -5.19
N LEU A 12 -12.57 17.05 -6.10
CA LEU A 12 -12.00 18.35 -5.74
C LEU A 12 -12.98 19.21 -4.94
N GLU A 13 -14.26 19.20 -5.30
CA GLU A 13 -15.31 19.89 -4.53
C GLU A 13 -15.43 19.33 -3.11
N GLN A 14 -15.39 18.00 -2.95
CA GLN A 14 -15.40 17.37 -1.62
C GLN A 14 -14.22 17.81 -0.77
N VAL A 15 -13.02 17.87 -1.37
CA VAL A 15 -11.83 18.38 -0.68
C VAL A 15 -12.01 19.84 -0.28
N ARG A 16 -12.52 20.69 -1.18
CA ARG A 16 -12.82 22.09 -0.87
C ARG A 16 -13.77 22.20 0.33
N TRP A 17 -14.85 21.42 0.36
CA TRP A 17 -15.78 21.43 1.50
C TRP A 17 -15.13 20.98 2.80
N LEU A 18 -14.33 19.91 2.78
CA LEU A 18 -13.61 19.43 3.99
C LEU A 18 -12.67 20.50 4.54
N VAL A 19 -11.96 21.21 3.67
CA VAL A 19 -11.08 22.32 4.03
C VAL A 19 -11.87 23.50 4.60
N GLU A 20 -12.96 23.90 3.95
CA GLU A 20 -13.81 25.02 4.39
C GLU A 20 -14.49 24.77 5.73
N CYS A 21 -14.85 23.51 6.03
CA CYS A 21 -15.37 23.14 7.34
C CYS A 21 -14.34 23.35 8.46
N GLY A 22 -13.03 23.37 8.16
CA GLY A 22 -11.97 23.66 9.12
C GLY A 22 -11.76 22.60 10.21
N MET A 23 -12.30 21.39 10.03
CA MET A 23 -12.25 20.30 11.02
C MET A 23 -11.25 19.18 10.66
N VAL A 24 -10.42 19.36 9.63
CA VAL A 24 -9.46 18.36 9.16
C VAL A 24 -8.02 18.85 9.34
N ASP A 25 -7.17 17.99 9.91
CA ASP A 25 -5.75 18.30 10.11
C ASP A 25 -4.90 18.05 8.87
N PHE A 26 -5.33 17.12 8.01
CA PHE A 26 -4.69 16.79 6.74
C PHE A 26 -5.67 15.99 5.85
N ILE A 27 -5.35 15.88 4.56
CA ILE A 27 -6.12 15.09 3.61
C ILE A 27 -5.30 13.88 3.17
N GLU A 28 -5.82 12.68 3.39
CA GLU A 28 -5.23 11.46 2.84
C GLU A 28 -5.83 11.11 1.48
N ILE A 29 -4.96 10.99 0.47
CA ILE A 29 -5.29 10.47 -0.84
C ILE A 29 -4.69 9.06 -0.93
N SER A 30 -5.55 8.05 -0.94
CA SER A 30 -5.13 6.65 -0.98
C SER A 30 -5.45 5.98 -2.32
N GLY A 31 -4.52 5.14 -2.78
CA GLY A 31 -4.68 4.36 -4.00
C GLY A 31 -5.27 2.98 -3.76
N GLY A 32 -6.60 2.85 -3.81
CA GLY A 32 -7.29 1.57 -3.67
C GLY A 32 -8.56 1.53 -4.50
N ASN A 33 -8.63 0.62 -5.47
CA ASN A 33 -9.91 0.31 -6.12
C ASN A 33 -10.66 -0.64 -5.17
N ALA A 34 -11.16 -0.13 -4.05
CA ALA A 34 -11.80 -0.94 -3.01
C ALA A 34 -13.07 -1.64 -3.53
N GLU A 35 -13.70 -1.07 -4.57
CA GLU A 35 -15.11 -1.33 -4.90
C GLU A 35 -15.33 -2.09 -6.21
N ASN A 36 -14.28 -2.32 -7.01
CA ASN A 36 -14.39 -3.25 -8.14
C ASN A 36 -13.93 -4.64 -7.74
N SER A 37 -14.71 -5.66 -8.09
CA SER A 37 -14.34 -7.08 -7.91
C SER A 37 -13.03 -7.49 -8.61
N THR A 38 -12.51 -6.63 -9.50
CA THR A 38 -11.21 -6.73 -10.18
C THR A 38 -10.13 -5.81 -9.59
N SER A 39 -10.21 -5.51 -8.29
CA SER A 39 -9.16 -4.77 -7.59
C SER A 39 -7.80 -5.44 -7.81
N LYS A 40 -6.89 -4.76 -8.53
CA LYS A 40 -5.52 -5.26 -8.72
C LYS A 40 -4.67 -5.15 -7.45
N LEU A 41 -5.25 -4.80 -6.30
CA LEU A 41 -4.65 -5.11 -4.99
C LEU A 41 -4.23 -6.60 -4.92
N HIS A 42 -4.90 -7.47 -5.70
CA HIS A 42 -4.69 -8.91 -5.76
C HIS A 42 -3.66 -9.39 -6.79
N HIS A 43 -3.18 -8.53 -7.72
CA HIS A 43 -2.37 -8.96 -8.87
C HIS A 43 -0.94 -8.38 -8.96
N SER A 44 -0.53 -7.47 -8.08
CA SER A 44 0.84 -6.90 -8.14
C SER A 44 1.96 -7.85 -7.69
N PHE A 45 1.63 -9.08 -7.29
CA PHE A 45 2.62 -10.06 -6.83
C PHE A 45 3.00 -11.01 -7.96
N GLY A 46 3.71 -10.48 -8.96
CA GLY A 46 4.44 -11.30 -9.90
C GLY A 46 5.64 -11.94 -9.20
N ALA A 47 5.82 -13.24 -9.39
CA ALA A 47 6.99 -14.00 -8.93
C ALA A 47 8.25 -13.61 -9.73
N LYS A 48 8.69 -12.36 -9.65
CA LYS A 48 9.95 -11.92 -10.24
C LYS A 48 10.95 -11.68 -9.11
N THR A 49 11.94 -12.56 -9.09
CA THR A 49 13.20 -12.46 -8.37
C THR A 49 13.71 -11.01 -8.38
N LEU A 50 13.95 -10.46 -7.19
CA LEU A 50 14.48 -9.12 -7.00
C LEU A 50 16.00 -9.17 -6.99
N ASP A 51 16.59 -9.55 -8.13
CA ASP A 51 18.00 -9.23 -8.40
C ASP A 51 18.12 -7.89 -9.15
N LYS A 52 16.99 -7.33 -9.63
CA LYS A 52 16.91 -6.00 -10.26
C LYS A 52 15.57 -5.33 -9.96
N ALA A 53 15.57 -4.00 -9.88
CA ALA A 53 14.37 -3.17 -9.73
C ALA A 53 13.26 -3.64 -10.70
N PRO A 54 12.08 -4.06 -10.21
CA PRO A 54 11.06 -4.65 -11.06
C PRO A 54 10.50 -3.57 -11.98
N LYS A 55 10.61 -3.81 -13.30
CA LYS A 55 10.01 -2.94 -14.32
C LYS A 55 8.49 -2.96 -14.13
N MET A 56 7.95 -1.86 -13.63
CA MET A 56 6.55 -1.71 -13.27
C MET A 56 5.64 -1.75 -14.51
N SER A 57 4.45 -2.35 -14.38
CA SER A 57 3.51 -2.44 -15.52
C SER A 57 2.92 -1.07 -15.86
N GLU A 58 2.63 -0.81 -17.14
CA GLU A 58 2.01 0.45 -17.58
C GLU A 58 0.67 0.74 -16.90
N SER A 59 -0.14 -0.30 -16.65
CA SER A 59 -1.41 -0.15 -15.92
C SER A 59 -1.21 0.30 -14.47
N THR A 60 -0.09 -0.06 -13.84
CA THR A 60 0.25 0.38 -12.48
C THR A 60 0.73 1.82 -12.53
N ARG A 61 1.60 2.15 -13.48
CA ARG A 61 2.09 3.52 -13.73
C ARG A 61 0.96 4.51 -13.98
N THR A 62 -0.04 4.15 -14.81
CA THR A 62 -1.18 5.03 -15.11
C THR A 62 -2.09 5.24 -13.90
N ARG A 63 -2.30 4.21 -13.07
CA ARG A 63 -3.12 4.32 -11.84
C ARG A 63 -2.43 5.15 -10.78
N GLU A 64 -1.13 4.95 -10.60
CA GLU A 64 -0.35 5.69 -9.62
C GLU A 64 -0.15 7.15 -10.03
N ALA A 65 -0.02 7.42 -11.33
CA ALA A 65 0.00 8.78 -11.86
C ALA A 65 -1.35 9.52 -11.70
N TYR A 66 -2.48 8.82 -11.57
CA TYR A 66 -3.77 9.45 -11.30
C TYR A 66 -3.78 10.14 -9.93
N PHE A 67 -3.33 9.44 -8.87
CA PHE A 67 -3.33 9.98 -7.51
C PHE A 67 -2.36 11.15 -7.36
N THR A 68 -1.18 11.07 -7.99
CA THR A 68 -0.24 12.21 -8.04
C THR A 68 -0.89 13.43 -8.70
N LYS A 69 -1.53 13.26 -9.87
CA LYS A 69 -2.19 14.37 -10.57
C LYS A 69 -3.36 14.96 -9.77
N PHE A 70 -4.10 14.11 -9.06
CA PHE A 70 -5.18 14.56 -8.19
C PHE A 70 -4.64 15.37 -7.01
N ALA A 71 -3.56 14.90 -6.38
CA ALA A 71 -2.87 15.63 -5.32
C ALA A 71 -2.33 16.98 -5.81
N GLU A 72 -1.68 17.01 -6.97
CA GLU A 72 -1.21 18.25 -7.61
C GLU A 72 -2.36 19.23 -7.87
N ARG A 73 -3.52 18.75 -8.31
CA ARG A 73 -4.72 19.58 -8.49
C ARG A 73 -5.23 20.14 -7.17
N ILE A 74 -5.25 19.34 -6.10
CA ILE A 74 -5.63 19.81 -4.77
C ILE A 74 -4.64 20.86 -4.28
N GLN A 75 -3.33 20.64 -4.41
CA GLN A 75 -2.32 21.64 -4.04
C GLN A 75 -2.48 22.95 -4.79
N GLY A 76 -2.87 22.89 -6.07
CA GLY A 76 -3.20 24.07 -6.87
C GLY A 76 -4.36 24.91 -6.33
N LEU A 77 -5.24 24.32 -5.52
CA LEU A 77 -6.31 25.04 -4.80
C LEU A 77 -5.79 25.73 -3.51
N ASN A 78 -4.53 25.51 -3.16
CA ASN A 78 -3.86 26.03 -1.98
C ASN A 78 -4.69 25.81 -0.70
N PRO A 79 -4.99 24.55 -0.34
CA PRO A 79 -6.01 24.21 0.63
C PRO A 79 -5.63 24.58 2.07
N GLY A 80 -4.40 25.02 2.32
CA GLY A 80 -3.92 25.36 3.66
C GLY A 80 -3.75 24.16 4.60
N VAL A 81 -4.14 22.96 4.18
CA VAL A 81 -3.96 21.70 4.92
C VAL A 81 -2.95 20.78 4.23
N PRO A 82 -2.08 20.07 4.98
CA PRO A 82 -1.16 19.09 4.42
C PRO A 82 -1.87 17.96 3.66
N ILE A 83 -1.23 17.47 2.61
CA ILE A 83 -1.69 16.28 1.87
C ILE A 83 -0.80 15.09 2.19
N GLN A 84 -1.42 13.96 2.53
CA GLN A 84 -0.79 12.65 2.59
C GLN A 84 -1.11 11.84 1.34
N LEU A 85 -0.08 11.32 0.67
CA LEU A 85 -0.26 10.31 -0.37
C LEU A 85 0.06 8.93 0.19
N SER A 86 -0.85 7.98 -0.02
CA SER A 86 -0.70 6.58 0.40
C SER A 86 -0.77 5.62 -0.79
N GLY A 87 0.14 4.65 -0.82
CA GLY A 87 0.17 3.61 -1.86
C GLY A 87 1.39 3.69 -2.76
N GLY A 88 1.44 2.88 -3.83
CA GLY A 88 2.59 2.82 -4.74
C GLY A 88 2.79 4.06 -5.62
N THR A 89 2.24 5.22 -5.24
CA THR A 89 2.17 6.45 -6.03
C THR A 89 3.51 6.81 -6.66
N VAL A 90 3.49 7.10 -7.96
CA VAL A 90 4.67 7.41 -8.79
C VAL A 90 4.60 8.88 -9.12
N VAL A 91 5.60 9.62 -8.68
CA VAL A 91 5.75 11.03 -9.04
C VAL A 91 6.44 11.12 -10.39
N ARG A 92 5.92 12.03 -11.21
CA ARG A 92 6.21 12.16 -12.65
C ARG A 92 7.70 12.35 -12.96
N CYS A 93 8.51 12.71 -11.95
CA CYS A 93 9.91 13.04 -12.06
C CYS A 93 10.87 11.85 -12.10
N THR A 94 10.48 10.61 -11.76
CA THR A 94 11.46 9.51 -11.71
C THR A 94 11.00 8.17 -12.29
N GLN A 95 11.98 7.41 -12.79
CA GLN A 95 11.88 5.96 -13.07
C GLN A 95 11.82 5.13 -11.77
N SER A 96 11.50 5.74 -10.62
CA SER A 96 11.61 5.12 -9.31
C SER A 96 10.40 4.24 -8.98
N LEU A 97 10.60 3.31 -8.05
CA LEU A 97 9.68 2.25 -7.65
C LEU A 97 8.50 2.74 -6.76
N GLY A 98 8.10 4.01 -6.89
CA GLY A 98 7.07 4.66 -6.06
C GLY A 98 7.51 4.80 -4.59
N PHE A 99 6.55 4.85 -3.65
CA PHE A 99 6.81 4.92 -2.19
C PHE A 99 7.39 3.61 -1.60
N ARG A 100 8.19 2.88 -2.37
CA ARG A 100 9.06 1.82 -1.89
C ARG A 100 10.51 2.26 -1.80
N SER A 101 10.93 3.38 -2.37
CA SER A 101 12.30 3.89 -2.25
C SER A 101 12.33 5.20 -1.48
N ARG A 102 13.39 5.43 -0.69
CA ARG A 102 13.63 6.74 -0.07
C ARG A 102 13.60 7.86 -1.09
N VAL A 103 14.32 7.69 -2.21
CA VAL A 103 14.39 8.70 -3.28
C VAL A 103 13.01 9.03 -3.82
N GLY A 104 12.18 8.03 -4.12
CA GLY A 104 10.83 8.26 -4.64
C GLY A 104 9.91 8.98 -3.65
N MET A 105 10.10 8.74 -2.34
CA MET A 105 9.39 9.48 -1.29
C MET A 105 9.90 10.92 -1.18
N ALA A 106 11.21 11.12 -1.18
CA ALA A 106 11.83 12.42 -1.10
C ALA A 106 11.44 13.31 -2.30
N ASP A 107 11.45 12.75 -3.51
CA ASP A 107 11.02 13.44 -4.73
C ASP A 107 9.58 13.94 -4.61
N ALA A 108 8.68 13.12 -4.06
CA ALA A 108 7.27 13.45 -3.92
C ALA A 108 7.02 14.61 -2.94
N ILE A 109 7.84 14.69 -1.90
CA ILE A 109 7.81 15.80 -0.95
C ILE A 109 8.43 17.04 -1.58
N GLN A 110 9.60 16.92 -2.22
CA GLN A 110 10.32 18.04 -2.82
C GLN A 110 9.59 18.65 -4.02
N SER A 111 8.85 17.84 -4.79
CA SER A 111 8.03 18.34 -5.90
C SER A 111 6.74 19.02 -5.44
N GLY A 112 6.45 19.04 -4.13
CA GLY A 112 5.22 19.57 -3.57
C GLY A 112 3.98 18.70 -3.80
N ALA A 113 4.13 17.48 -4.33
CA ALA A 113 2.99 16.60 -4.59
C ALA A 113 2.27 16.18 -3.29
N CYS A 114 3.01 16.11 -2.18
CA CYS A 114 2.47 15.85 -0.85
C CYS A 114 3.41 16.36 0.25
N GLN A 115 2.90 16.45 1.47
CA GLN A 115 3.68 16.75 2.68
C GLN A 115 3.93 15.50 3.53
N LEU A 116 3.11 14.46 3.35
CA LEU A 116 3.14 13.24 4.13
C LEU A 116 3.12 12.01 3.20
N ILE A 117 3.85 10.97 3.59
CA ILE A 117 3.93 9.69 2.88
C ILE A 117 3.31 8.60 3.76
N GLY A 118 2.22 8.00 3.28
CA GLY A 118 1.54 6.90 3.96
C GLY A 118 2.13 5.52 3.61
N LEU A 119 2.53 4.76 4.64
CA LEU A 119 3.08 3.41 4.51
C LEU A 119 2.14 2.37 5.14
N GLY A 120 1.46 1.59 4.31
CA GLY A 120 0.59 0.50 4.77
C GLY A 120 1.32 -0.85 4.86
N ARG A 121 1.31 -1.61 3.76
CA ARG A 121 1.84 -2.99 3.69
C ARG A 121 3.29 -3.12 4.16
N THR A 122 4.14 -2.14 3.85
CA THR A 122 5.53 -2.14 4.28
C THR A 122 5.66 -2.08 5.80
N ALA A 123 4.86 -1.24 6.46
CA ALA A 123 4.89 -1.08 7.92
C ALA A 123 4.46 -2.36 8.66
N VAL A 124 3.58 -3.18 8.05
CA VAL A 124 3.21 -4.50 8.60
C VAL A 124 4.38 -5.50 8.56
N LEU A 125 5.28 -5.38 7.59
CA LEU A 125 6.44 -6.28 7.43
C LEU A 125 7.65 -5.82 8.22
N ASP A 126 7.78 -4.52 8.39
CA ASP A 126 8.86 -3.88 9.10
C ASP A 126 8.39 -2.56 9.71
N PRO A 127 7.89 -2.58 10.96
CA PRO A 127 7.44 -1.37 11.64
C PRO A 127 8.58 -0.36 11.88
N ASP A 128 9.81 -0.86 12.00
CA ASP A 128 11.00 -0.02 12.26
C ASP A 128 11.59 0.60 11.00
N ILE A 129 10.99 0.34 9.83
CA ILE A 129 11.56 0.76 8.55
C ILE A 129 11.85 2.26 8.41
N PRO A 130 11.04 3.18 8.95
CA PRO A 130 11.37 4.59 8.87
C PRO A 130 12.74 4.87 9.50
N LYS A 131 13.04 4.21 10.62
CA LYS A 131 14.30 4.40 11.36
C LYS A 131 15.44 3.58 10.80
N SER A 132 15.19 2.33 10.42
CA SER A 132 16.26 1.40 10.03
C SER A 132 16.78 1.65 8.62
N ILE A 133 15.89 2.05 7.69
CA ILE A 133 16.20 2.17 6.26
C ILE A 133 15.86 3.57 5.75
N LEU A 134 14.62 4.04 5.86
CA LEU A 134 14.18 5.20 5.06
C LEU A 134 14.80 6.53 5.51
N LEU A 135 14.98 6.74 6.81
CA LEU A 135 15.57 7.95 7.37
C LEU A 135 17.00 7.72 7.89
N ASN A 136 17.57 6.54 7.68
CA ASN A 136 18.92 6.19 8.15
C ASN A 136 19.98 6.70 7.17
N PRO A 137 20.77 7.74 7.51
CA PRO A 137 21.76 8.30 6.59
C PRO A 137 22.91 7.33 6.26
N SER A 138 23.09 6.28 7.08
CA SER A 138 24.12 5.25 6.86
C SER A 138 23.75 4.26 5.76
N VAL A 139 22.47 4.23 5.36
CA VAL A 139 21.98 3.39 4.25
C VAL A 139 21.99 4.24 2.98
N SER A 140 22.72 3.77 1.97
CA SER A 140 22.81 4.46 0.67
C SER A 140 21.47 4.41 -0.09
N ASP A 141 21.21 5.45 -0.89
CA ASP A 141 19.94 5.65 -1.57
C ASP A 141 19.62 4.55 -2.61
N ASP A 142 20.64 3.90 -3.16
CA ASP A 142 20.53 2.79 -4.10
C ASP A 142 20.04 1.49 -3.47
N VAL A 143 20.06 1.37 -2.14
CA VAL A 143 19.58 0.20 -1.39
C VAL A 143 18.49 0.54 -0.37
N ALA A 144 18.12 1.82 -0.22
CA ALA A 144 17.12 2.29 0.73
C ALA A 144 15.68 1.99 0.27
N PHE A 145 15.32 0.69 0.26
CA PHE A 145 14.02 0.21 -0.17
C PHE A 145 13.19 -0.43 0.96
N ALA A 146 11.89 -0.19 0.87
CA ALA A 146 10.85 -0.95 1.54
C ALA A 146 10.92 -2.45 1.19
N PRO A 147 10.98 -3.38 2.16
CA PRO A 147 10.99 -4.80 1.90
C PRO A 147 9.75 -5.20 1.11
N SER A 148 9.98 -5.96 0.04
CA SER A 148 8.92 -6.72 -0.61
C SER A 148 8.66 -8.00 0.15
N HIS A 149 7.45 -8.52 0.03
CA HIS A 149 7.13 -9.89 0.44
C HIS A 149 6.83 -10.71 -0.82
N ILE A 150 7.23 -11.98 -0.78
CA ILE A 150 6.80 -12.99 -1.72
C ILE A 150 5.85 -13.89 -0.95
N VAL A 151 4.56 -13.85 -1.28
CA VAL A 151 3.59 -14.77 -0.69
C VAL A 151 3.88 -16.19 -1.19
N LYS A 152 4.55 -16.99 -0.36
CA LYS A 152 4.86 -18.40 -0.63
C LYS A 152 3.59 -19.26 -0.49
N GLY A 153 3.49 -20.31 -1.30
CA GLY A 153 2.38 -21.28 -1.19
C GLY A 153 1.08 -20.89 -1.89
N ARG A 154 1.09 -19.94 -2.84
CA ARG A 154 -0.11 -19.55 -3.62
C ARG A 154 -0.78 -20.71 -4.36
N TRP A 155 -0.03 -21.78 -4.67
CA TRP A 155 -0.57 -23.00 -5.28
C TRP A 155 -1.68 -23.64 -4.42
N PHE A 156 -1.61 -23.49 -3.09
CA PHE A 156 -2.60 -24.02 -2.15
C PHE A 156 -3.99 -23.39 -2.33
N ALA A 157 -4.06 -22.15 -2.82
CA ALA A 157 -5.33 -21.50 -3.13
C ALA A 157 -6.14 -22.22 -4.23
N ARG A 158 -5.47 -23.03 -5.09
CA ARG A 158 -6.13 -23.83 -6.13
C ARG A 158 -6.79 -25.11 -5.58
N LEU A 159 -6.45 -25.52 -4.36
CA LEU A 159 -6.98 -26.74 -3.75
C LEU A 159 -8.23 -26.50 -2.89
N ILE A 160 -8.58 -25.24 -2.63
CA ILE A 160 -9.72 -24.86 -1.79
C ILE A 160 -10.95 -24.67 -2.69
N PRO A 161 -12.10 -25.32 -2.41
CA PRO A 161 -13.29 -25.20 -3.24
C PRO A 161 -13.79 -23.75 -3.33
N VAL A 162 -14.25 -23.39 -4.53
CA VAL A 162 -14.34 -22.05 -5.15
C VAL A 162 -15.16 -20.98 -4.39
N LYS A 163 -15.80 -21.30 -3.26
CA LYS A 163 -16.60 -20.35 -2.46
C LYS A 163 -15.78 -19.50 -1.47
N VAL A 164 -14.48 -19.78 -1.27
CA VAL A 164 -13.56 -18.98 -0.43
C VAL A 164 -12.51 -18.24 -1.28
N THR A 165 -12.70 -18.20 -2.60
CA THR A 165 -11.78 -17.57 -3.55
C THR A 165 -12.28 -16.21 -4.00
N GLY A 166 -12.06 -15.23 -3.15
CA GLY A 166 -11.88 -13.86 -3.56
C GLY A 166 -10.84 -13.28 -2.64
N SER A 167 -9.76 -12.73 -3.20
CA SER A 167 -9.01 -11.58 -2.64
C SER A 167 -8.38 -11.68 -1.23
N GLY A 168 -8.76 -12.65 -0.42
CA GLY A 168 -8.60 -12.70 1.02
C GLY A 168 -7.32 -13.39 1.45
N LEU A 169 -6.84 -14.42 0.75
CA LEU A 169 -5.67 -15.20 1.21
C LEU A 169 -4.38 -14.36 1.27
N THR A 170 -4.12 -13.49 0.30
CA THR A 170 -2.98 -12.56 0.36
C THR A 170 -3.17 -11.50 1.45
N ILE A 171 -4.42 -11.08 1.69
CA ILE A 171 -4.73 -10.15 2.78
C ILE A 171 -4.55 -10.85 4.15
N GLN A 172 -4.85 -12.16 4.25
CA GLN A 172 -4.64 -12.95 5.47
C GLN A 172 -3.16 -13.00 5.88
N PHE A 173 -2.23 -12.96 4.93
CA PHE A 173 -0.80 -12.80 5.24
C PHE A 173 -0.51 -11.51 6.02
N PHE A 174 -1.11 -10.39 5.63
CA PHE A 174 -0.96 -9.14 6.36
C PHE A 174 -1.72 -9.16 7.68
N TYR A 175 -2.95 -9.72 7.73
CA TYR A 175 -3.68 -9.87 8.98
C TYR A 175 -2.95 -10.75 9.99
N HIS A 176 -2.34 -11.85 9.54
CA HIS A 176 -1.52 -12.71 10.37
C HIS A 176 -0.38 -11.91 11.00
N ASN A 177 0.37 -11.15 10.19
CA ASN A 177 1.47 -10.33 10.69
C ASN A 177 1.01 -9.18 11.59
N MET A 178 -0.12 -8.52 11.31
CA MET A 178 -0.70 -7.54 12.22
C MET A 178 -1.10 -8.16 13.57
N ARG A 179 -1.65 -9.38 13.59
CA ARG A 179 -1.94 -10.11 14.85
C ARG A 179 -0.68 -10.45 15.63
N ARG A 180 0.39 -10.86 14.93
CA ARG A 180 1.71 -11.10 15.55
C ARG A 180 2.23 -9.82 16.20
N LEU A 181 2.24 -8.71 15.47
CA LEU A 181 2.67 -7.41 15.98
C LEU A 181 1.85 -6.97 17.19
N ARG A 182 0.53 -7.12 17.15
CA ARG A 182 -0.36 -6.84 18.29
C ARG A 182 0.03 -7.64 19.55
N ASN A 183 0.50 -8.87 19.37
CA ASN A 183 0.94 -9.73 20.47
C ASN A 183 2.42 -9.53 20.86
N GLY A 184 3.08 -8.48 20.37
CA GLY A 184 4.51 -8.20 20.64
C GLY A 184 5.49 -9.09 19.89
N LEU A 185 5.02 -9.89 18.93
CA LEU A 185 5.86 -10.75 18.09
C LEU A 185 6.32 -10.00 16.84
N LYS A 186 7.53 -10.33 16.35
CA LYS A 186 8.02 -9.82 15.05
C LYS A 186 7.19 -10.35 13.89
N SER A 187 7.08 -9.54 12.84
CA SER A 187 6.50 -9.92 11.56
C SER A 187 7.26 -11.12 10.97
N ASP A 188 6.53 -12.16 10.58
CA ASP A 188 7.03 -13.31 9.84
C ASP A 188 6.83 -13.08 8.34
N ARG A 189 7.92 -12.78 7.66
CA ARG A 189 7.93 -12.47 6.22
C ARG A 189 7.90 -13.72 5.34
N ASP A 190 8.26 -14.87 5.90
CA ASP A 190 8.44 -16.13 5.20
C ASP A 190 7.25 -17.09 5.38
N VAL A 191 6.29 -16.74 6.23
CA VAL A 191 5.10 -17.54 6.47
C VAL A 191 4.34 -17.82 5.17
N SER A 192 4.00 -19.09 4.98
CA SER A 192 3.27 -19.56 3.80
C SER A 192 1.76 -19.52 4.01
N ILE A 193 0.99 -19.44 2.92
CA ILE A 193 -0.48 -19.47 2.99
C ILE A 193 -1.03 -20.73 3.72
N PRO A 194 -0.53 -21.96 3.46
CA PRO A 194 -0.96 -23.14 4.21
C PRO A 194 -0.73 -23.01 5.72
N SER A 195 0.43 -22.47 6.13
CA SER A 195 0.75 -22.26 7.54
C SER A 195 -0.20 -21.25 8.19
N ILE A 196 -0.54 -20.15 7.50
CA ILE A 196 -1.52 -19.18 7.99
C ILE A 196 -2.90 -19.81 8.20
N VAL A 197 -3.36 -20.61 7.23
CA VAL A 197 -4.66 -21.30 7.33
C VAL A 197 -4.65 -22.29 8.49
N PHE A 198 -3.59 -23.08 8.63
CA PHE A 198 -3.43 -24.01 9.74
C PHE A 198 -3.43 -23.30 11.10
N HIS A 199 -2.64 -22.23 11.25
CA HIS A 199 -2.64 -21.42 12.48
C HIS A 199 -4.02 -20.81 12.77
N GLY A 200 -4.75 -20.36 11.75
CA GLY A 200 -6.10 -19.83 11.92
C GLY A 200 -7.09 -20.88 12.42
N ILE A 201 -6.99 -22.11 11.92
CA ILE A 201 -7.81 -23.25 12.39
C ILE A 201 -7.47 -23.58 13.84
N VAL A 202 -6.19 -23.74 14.18
CA VAL A 202 -5.73 -24.04 15.53
C VAL A 202 -6.15 -22.95 16.53
N GLU A 203 -6.00 -21.67 16.16
CA GLU A 203 -6.41 -20.53 17.01
C GLU A 203 -7.92 -20.52 17.26
N THR A 204 -8.73 -20.86 16.24
CA THR A 204 -10.19 -20.99 16.38
C THR A 204 -10.56 -22.12 17.34
N PHE A 205 -9.90 -23.28 17.23
CA PHE A 205 -10.12 -24.40 18.14
C PHE A 205 -9.70 -24.08 19.58
N GLN A 206 -8.58 -23.36 19.77
CA GLN A 206 -8.08 -22.99 21.10
C GLN A 206 -8.91 -21.91 21.79
N ARG A 207 -9.52 -20.99 21.03
CA ARG A 207 -10.41 -19.94 21.57
C ARG A 207 -11.84 -20.43 21.86
N GLY A 208 -12.16 -21.68 21.49
CA GLY A 208 -13.51 -22.25 21.55
C GLY A 208 -14.39 -21.74 20.40
N LEU A 209 -15.13 -22.64 19.75
CA LEU A 209 -16.30 -22.22 18.98
C LEU A 209 -17.28 -21.57 19.96
N LEU A 210 -17.51 -20.26 19.83
CA LEU A 210 -18.79 -19.68 20.22
C LEU A 210 -19.85 -20.15 19.21
#